data_AF-A0A8J9X4S1-F1
#
_entry.id   AF-A0A8J9X4S1-F1
#
_cell.length_a   1.000
_cell.length_b   1.000
_cell.length_c   1.000
_cell.angle_alpha   90.00
_cell.angle_beta   90.00
_cell.angle_gamma   90.00
#
_symmetry.space_group_name_H-M   'P 1'
#
loop_
_entity.id
_entity.type
_entity.pdbx_description
1 polymer ?
#
loop_
_entity_poly.entity_id
_entity_poly.type
_entity_poly.pdbx_seq_one_letter_code
_entity_poly.pdbx_strand_id
1 'polypeptide(L)'
;MNFSQPRFARHRSWRKLLPVLTVLSLLSFGFWNCFARTGDSLESEIRKDALGAPNGMPAELSTALAYKQSFGFFDDILDGAWRKMQERARIFIQYSNPHNPNQGQTDSARWYVENLEPDFTCPQVQRVGGHGDGPKWTCDPNRLLKEEPCLIYSVGSAGKYQWEDGLIHLLGGTHCEIHVFDPGAFARSRDVEDKNIHYHQWGFSSSYVKSFVPDIYSMGEASGKPVMKTFQDTLRELGHVHRTIHVLKLDCEGCE
;
A
#
# COMPACT_ATOMS: atom_id res chain seq x y z
N MET A 1 -48.40 -11.29 30.71
CA MET A 1 -48.87 -12.31 29.73
C MET A 1 -47.65 -13.10 29.30
N ASN A 2 -47.56 -14.36 29.79
CA ASN A 2 -46.56 -15.36 29.44
C ASN A 2 -46.88 -15.98 28.08
N PHE A 3 -45.85 -16.30 27.27
CA PHE A 3 -45.77 -17.48 26.37
C PHE A 3 -44.32 -17.50 25.82
N SER A 4 -43.37 -18.15 26.49
CA SER A 4 -42.90 -19.55 26.32
C SER A 4 -42.24 -19.87 24.97
N GLN A 5 -40.93 -20.11 25.02
CA GLN A 5 -40.13 -20.82 24.01
C GLN A 5 -40.54 -22.30 23.87
N PRO A 6 -40.15 -22.99 22.78
CA PRO A 6 -39.86 -24.41 22.82
C PRO A 6 -38.35 -24.69 22.74
N ARG A 7 -37.89 -25.53 23.67
CA ARG A 7 -36.64 -26.29 23.60
C ARG A 7 -36.85 -27.52 22.73
N PHE A 8 -35.83 -27.97 22.00
CA PHE A 8 -35.74 -29.38 21.60
C PHE A 8 -34.36 -29.97 21.89
N ALA A 9 -34.44 -31.21 22.39
CA ALA A 9 -33.46 -32.14 22.95
C ALA A 9 -32.42 -32.65 21.91
N ARG A 10 -31.13 -32.70 22.26
CA ARG A 10 -30.31 -33.84 22.78
C ARG A 10 -29.96 -34.98 21.80
N HIS A 11 -28.64 -35.23 21.76
CA HIS A 11 -27.90 -36.50 21.62
C HIS A 11 -27.94 -37.31 20.32
N ARG A 12 -26.74 -37.49 19.73
CA ARG A 12 -26.18 -38.83 19.54
C ARG A 12 -24.65 -38.83 19.55
N SER A 13 -24.12 -39.59 20.50
CA SER A 13 -22.74 -40.05 20.61
C SER A 13 -22.53 -41.23 19.67
N TRP A 14 -21.41 -41.27 18.94
CA TRP A 14 -20.80 -42.54 18.50
C TRP A 14 -19.29 -42.50 18.72
N ARG A 15 -18.79 -43.62 19.23
CA ARG A 15 -17.44 -43.87 19.72
C ARG A 15 -16.47 -44.18 18.57
N LYS A 16 -15.23 -43.76 18.79
CA LYS A 16 -13.91 -44.32 18.42
C LYS A 16 -13.91 -45.68 17.70
N LEU A 17 -13.00 -45.83 16.72
CA LEU A 17 -12.01 -46.93 16.64
C LEU A 17 -10.88 -46.57 15.66
N LEU A 18 -9.67 -47.01 16.01
CA LEU A 18 -8.33 -46.69 15.49
C LEU A 18 -7.82 -47.87 14.58
N PRO A 19 -6.57 -47.89 14.07
CA PRO A 19 -6.21 -48.22 12.70
C PRO A 19 -5.78 -49.68 12.47
N VAL A 20 -5.64 -50.11 11.22
CA VAL A 20 -4.99 -51.38 10.85
C VAL A 20 -3.77 -51.13 9.96
N LEU A 21 -2.69 -51.78 10.37
CA LEU A 21 -1.32 -51.81 9.90
C LEU A 21 -1.12 -52.64 8.62
N THR A 22 -0.18 -52.17 7.79
CA THR A 22 0.83 -52.88 6.95
C THR A 22 0.53 -54.24 6.31
N VAL A 23 0.77 -54.32 4.99
CA VAL A 23 1.50 -55.45 4.36
C VAL A 23 2.43 -54.92 3.24
N LEU A 24 3.71 -55.23 3.38
CA LEU A 24 4.78 -55.17 2.37
C LEU A 24 4.75 -56.44 1.51
N SER A 25 4.94 -56.33 0.19
CA SER A 25 5.71 -57.33 -0.56
C SER A 25 6.20 -56.81 -1.91
N LEU A 26 7.51 -57.01 -2.10
CA LEU A 26 8.35 -56.74 -3.26
C LEU A 26 7.92 -57.52 -4.51
N LEU A 27 8.03 -56.89 -5.69
CA LEU A 27 8.43 -57.56 -6.93
C LEU A 27 9.31 -56.63 -7.77
N SER A 28 10.55 -57.05 -7.92
CA SER A 28 11.61 -56.45 -8.72
C SER A 28 11.88 -57.32 -9.94
N PHE A 29 11.64 -56.81 -11.15
CA PHE A 29 12.23 -57.18 -12.45
C PHE A 29 11.79 -56.04 -13.40
N GLY A 30 12.62 -55.13 -13.87
CA GLY A 30 13.81 -55.37 -14.68
C GLY A 30 13.46 -55.12 -16.16
N PHE A 31 13.45 -53.86 -16.62
CA PHE A 31 13.60 -53.54 -18.04
C PHE A 31 14.36 -52.21 -18.22
N TRP A 32 15.47 -52.34 -18.92
CA TRP A 32 16.40 -51.32 -19.36
C TRP A 32 15.76 -50.37 -20.39
N ASN A 33 16.20 -49.10 -20.33
CA ASN A 33 16.41 -48.18 -21.45
C ASN A 33 15.26 -47.89 -22.43
N CYS A 34 14.65 -46.70 -22.27
CA CYS A 34 14.64 -45.69 -23.35
C CYS A 34 14.22 -44.33 -22.77
N PHE A 35 14.81 -43.24 -23.30
CA PHE A 35 14.52 -41.82 -23.00
C PHE A 35 15.20 -41.19 -21.77
N ALA A 36 16.53 -41.10 -21.81
CA ALA A 36 17.28 -40.01 -21.19
C ALA A 36 18.03 -39.25 -22.30
N ARG A 37 17.44 -38.16 -22.82
CA ARG A 37 18.16 -37.16 -23.63
C ARG A 37 17.26 -35.95 -23.89
N THR A 38 17.43 -34.92 -23.06
CA THR A 38 17.45 -33.47 -23.39
C THR A 38 17.28 -32.69 -22.09
N GLY A 39 18.38 -32.43 -21.37
CA GLY A 39 18.31 -31.69 -20.11
C GLY A 39 19.64 -31.19 -19.57
N ASP A 40 20.68 -31.06 -20.40
CA ASP A 40 22.05 -30.79 -19.93
C ASP A 40 22.78 -29.60 -20.62
N SER A 41 22.12 -28.86 -21.52
CA SER A 41 22.81 -27.74 -22.22
C SER A 41 22.48 -26.33 -21.73
N LEU A 42 21.46 -26.13 -20.88
CA LEU A 42 21.10 -24.77 -20.43
C LEU A 42 21.71 -24.40 -19.06
N GLU A 43 21.84 -25.35 -18.12
CA GLU A 43 22.48 -25.09 -16.83
C GLU A 43 24.00 -24.98 -16.92
N SER A 44 24.62 -25.57 -17.94
CA SER A 44 26.08 -25.59 -18.09
C SER A 44 26.66 -24.31 -18.73
N GLU A 45 25.83 -23.51 -19.41
CA GLU A 45 26.22 -22.18 -19.91
C GLU A 45 26.19 -21.11 -18.81
N ILE A 46 25.24 -21.18 -17.85
CA ILE A 46 25.15 -20.21 -16.75
C ILE A 46 26.34 -20.35 -15.76
N ARG A 47 26.89 -21.56 -15.60
CA ARG A 47 27.92 -21.81 -14.58
C ARG A 47 29.35 -21.46 -15.00
N LYS A 48 29.60 -21.24 -16.29
CA LYS A 48 30.97 -20.93 -16.78
C LYS A 48 31.32 -19.45 -16.71
N ASP A 49 30.34 -18.56 -16.62
CA ASP A 49 30.58 -17.11 -16.52
C ASP A 49 30.76 -16.61 -15.07
N ALA A 50 30.56 -17.46 -14.06
CA ALA A 50 30.64 -17.08 -12.65
C ALA A 50 32.05 -17.20 -12.02
N LEU A 51 33.08 -17.57 -12.78
CA LEU A 51 34.44 -17.80 -12.26
C LEU A 51 35.45 -16.69 -12.63
N GLY A 52 34.96 -15.49 -12.97
CA GLY A 52 35.81 -14.34 -13.24
C GLY A 52 35.07 -13.02 -13.15
N ALA A 53 34.53 -12.67 -11.97
CA ALA A 53 33.95 -11.35 -11.75
C ALA A 53 35.01 -10.41 -11.15
N PRO A 54 35.62 -9.49 -11.94
CA PRO A 54 36.23 -8.29 -11.38
C PRO A 54 35.13 -7.40 -10.80
N ASN A 55 35.47 -6.62 -9.78
CA ASN A 55 34.61 -5.67 -9.08
C ASN A 55 33.64 -4.90 -10.01
N GLY A 56 32.33 -5.07 -9.75
CA GLY A 56 31.25 -4.27 -10.34
C GLY A 56 30.20 -5.14 -11.04
N MET A 57 28.97 -5.18 -10.50
CA MET A 57 27.83 -5.70 -11.27
C MET A 57 27.69 -4.91 -12.58
N PRO A 58 27.37 -5.56 -13.71
CA PRO A 58 27.08 -4.87 -14.95
C PRO A 58 25.99 -3.81 -14.73
N ALA A 59 26.14 -2.62 -15.35
CA ALA A 59 25.21 -1.50 -15.19
C ALA A 59 23.74 -1.84 -15.53
N GLU A 60 23.51 -2.86 -16.35
CA GLU A 60 22.17 -3.41 -16.69
C GLU A 60 21.49 -4.15 -15.52
N LEU A 61 22.26 -4.70 -14.59
CA LEU A 61 21.76 -5.48 -13.43
C LEU A 61 21.78 -4.70 -12.11
N SER A 62 22.21 -3.44 -12.13
CA SER A 62 22.22 -2.56 -10.95
C SER A 62 20.79 -2.15 -10.56
N THR A 63 20.52 -1.98 -9.26
CA THR A 63 19.28 -1.37 -8.71
C THR A 63 19.55 -0.02 -8.03
N ALA A 64 20.80 0.46 -8.08
CA ALA A 64 21.26 1.61 -7.31
C ALA A 64 20.51 2.91 -7.64
N LEU A 65 20.06 3.08 -8.89
CA LEU A 65 19.32 4.25 -9.32
C LEU A 65 17.92 4.28 -8.70
N ALA A 66 17.20 3.16 -8.76
CA ALA A 66 15.87 3.04 -8.16
C ALA A 66 15.95 3.25 -6.64
N TYR A 67 16.91 2.59 -5.98
CA TYR A 67 17.13 2.71 -4.54
C TYR A 67 17.39 4.16 -4.14
N LYS A 68 18.33 4.82 -4.81
CA LYS A 68 18.69 6.21 -4.49
C LYS A 68 17.54 7.18 -4.71
N GLN A 69 16.81 7.05 -5.83
CA GLN A 69 15.78 8.02 -6.21
C GLN A 69 14.43 7.80 -5.53
N SER A 70 14.17 6.58 -5.06
CA SER A 70 13.02 6.23 -4.23
C SER A 70 13.29 6.34 -2.72
N PHE A 71 14.46 6.87 -2.34
CA PHE A 71 14.90 6.97 -0.94
C PHE A 71 14.90 5.64 -0.19
N GLY A 72 15.20 4.54 -0.89
CA GLY A 72 15.30 3.19 -0.33
C GLY A 72 14.05 2.34 -0.51
N PHE A 73 12.92 2.90 -0.96
CA PHE A 73 11.67 2.14 -1.11
C PHE A 73 11.74 1.03 -2.18
N PHE A 74 12.49 1.27 -3.26
CA PHE A 74 12.74 0.28 -4.31
C PHE A 74 14.19 -0.18 -4.29
N ASP A 75 14.44 -1.38 -3.77
CA ASP A 75 15.76 -2.03 -3.70
C ASP A 75 15.99 -3.10 -4.78
N ASP A 76 14.94 -3.46 -5.51
CA ASP A 76 14.85 -4.59 -6.43
C ASP A 76 14.47 -4.20 -7.87
N ILE A 77 14.21 -2.92 -8.14
CA ILE A 77 13.96 -2.43 -9.49
C ILE A 77 15.28 -2.13 -10.18
N LEU A 78 15.56 -2.85 -11.27
CA LEU A 78 16.75 -2.63 -12.08
C LEU A 78 16.78 -1.21 -12.67
N ASP A 79 17.97 -0.62 -12.77
CA ASP A 79 18.20 0.73 -13.27
C ASP A 79 17.62 0.93 -14.68
N GLY A 80 17.72 -0.10 -15.53
CA GLY A 80 17.10 -0.09 -16.87
C GLY A 80 15.58 -0.05 -16.81
N ALA A 81 14.95 -0.78 -15.87
CA ALA A 81 13.50 -0.75 -15.68
C ALA A 81 13.04 0.58 -15.08
N TRP A 82 13.76 1.09 -14.09
CA TRP A 82 13.48 2.38 -13.46
C TRP A 82 13.54 3.55 -14.47
N ARG A 83 14.53 3.55 -15.37
CA ARG A 83 14.60 4.55 -16.46
C ARG A 83 13.39 4.48 -17.38
N LYS A 84 12.91 3.27 -17.71
CA LYS A 84 11.69 3.11 -18.54
C LYS A 84 10.45 3.62 -17.80
N MET A 85 10.35 3.43 -16.48
CA MET A 85 9.25 4.01 -15.67
C MET A 85 9.30 5.54 -15.73
N GLN A 86 10.48 6.15 -15.57
CA GLN A 86 10.67 7.59 -15.69
C GLN A 86 10.36 8.12 -17.09
N GLU A 87 10.77 7.42 -18.13
CA GLU A 87 10.49 7.80 -19.52
C GLU A 87 8.98 7.81 -19.79
N ARG A 88 8.26 6.76 -19.36
CA ARG A 88 6.80 6.70 -19.45
C ARG A 88 6.13 7.83 -18.69
N ALA A 89 6.54 8.10 -17.45
CA ALA A 89 5.98 9.19 -16.67
C ALA A 89 6.22 10.57 -17.33
N ARG A 90 7.31 10.75 -18.08
CA ARG A 90 7.63 12.03 -18.74
C ARG A 90 6.87 12.28 -20.06
N ILE A 91 6.15 11.30 -20.60
CA ILE A 91 5.36 11.50 -21.83
C ILE A 91 4.14 12.39 -21.59
N PHE A 92 3.69 12.50 -20.34
CA PHE A 92 2.50 13.27 -20.01
C PHE A 92 2.77 14.78 -20.14
N ILE A 93 1.77 15.51 -20.63
CA ILE A 93 1.91 16.90 -21.08
C ILE A 93 2.34 17.84 -19.94
N GLN A 94 1.93 17.57 -18.70
CA GLN A 94 2.33 18.33 -17.52
C GLN A 94 3.85 18.33 -17.26
N TYR A 95 4.58 17.33 -17.77
CA TYR A 95 6.04 17.25 -17.64
C TYR A 95 6.79 17.83 -18.84
N SER A 96 6.07 18.28 -19.89
CA SER A 96 6.69 18.89 -21.07
C SER A 96 7.34 20.24 -20.77
N ASN A 97 6.81 20.99 -19.79
CA ASN A 97 7.42 22.21 -19.28
C ASN A 97 7.51 22.17 -17.74
N PRO A 98 8.52 21.51 -17.17
CA PRO A 98 8.64 21.35 -15.72
C PRO A 98 8.88 22.67 -14.97
N HIS A 99 9.35 23.71 -15.66
CA HIS A 99 9.57 25.03 -15.07
C HIS A 99 8.31 25.91 -15.11
N ASN A 100 7.32 25.54 -15.91
CA ASN A 100 6.05 26.22 -15.99
C ASN A 100 4.93 25.22 -16.38
N PRO A 101 4.58 24.29 -15.48
CA PRO A 101 3.63 23.20 -15.78
C PRO A 101 2.21 23.70 -16.05
N ASN A 102 1.93 24.96 -15.68
CA ASN A 102 0.64 25.63 -15.91
C ASN A 102 0.67 26.51 -17.17
N GLN A 103 1.71 26.44 -18.00
CA GLN A 103 1.82 27.27 -19.19
C GLN A 103 0.60 27.08 -20.10
N GLY A 104 -0.10 28.17 -20.40
CA GLY A 104 -1.28 28.15 -21.27
C GLY A 104 -2.57 27.75 -20.56
N GLN A 105 -2.54 27.47 -19.24
CA GLN A 105 -3.74 27.25 -18.44
C GLN A 105 -3.94 28.35 -17.40
N THR A 106 -5.05 29.07 -17.53
CA THR A 106 -5.47 30.13 -16.58
C THR A 106 -6.52 29.65 -15.58
N ASP A 107 -7.07 28.45 -15.79
CA ASP A 107 -8.09 27.85 -14.94
C ASP A 107 -7.50 26.61 -14.24
N SER A 108 -7.34 26.71 -12.91
CA SER A 108 -6.75 25.63 -12.10
C SER A 108 -7.64 24.39 -12.07
N ALA A 109 -8.97 24.55 -12.05
CA ALA A 109 -9.89 23.42 -12.04
C ALA A 109 -9.81 22.65 -13.37
N ARG A 110 -9.74 23.38 -14.49
CA ARG A 110 -9.51 22.78 -15.80
C ARG A 110 -8.15 22.09 -15.89
N TRP A 111 -7.10 22.70 -15.34
CA TRP A 111 -5.77 22.09 -15.30
C TRP A 111 -5.81 20.74 -14.59
N TYR A 112 -6.45 20.62 -13.43
CA TYR A 112 -6.57 19.34 -12.71
C TYR A 112 -7.34 18.28 -13.50
N VAL A 113 -8.42 18.66 -14.17
CA VAL A 113 -9.20 17.72 -15.01
C VAL A 113 -8.38 17.22 -16.20
N GLU A 114 -7.65 18.11 -16.86
CA GLU A 114 -6.83 17.77 -18.03
C GLU A 114 -5.53 17.05 -17.68
N ASN A 115 -5.07 17.14 -16.43
CA ASN A 115 -3.81 16.57 -15.95
C ASN A 115 -4.02 15.61 -14.77
N LEU A 116 -5.19 14.97 -14.69
CA LEU A 116 -5.56 14.05 -13.60
C LEU A 116 -4.75 12.74 -13.61
N GLU A 117 -4.08 12.43 -14.72
CA GLU A 117 -3.34 11.18 -14.92
C GLU A 117 -1.81 11.32 -14.80
N PRO A 118 -1.20 11.95 -13.79
CA PRO A 118 0.24 11.80 -13.57
C PRO A 118 0.50 10.41 -13.00
N ASP A 119 0.88 9.45 -13.84
CA ASP A 119 1.24 8.11 -13.37
C ASP A 119 2.75 7.90 -13.35
N PHE A 120 3.34 8.07 -12.15
CA PHE A 120 4.59 7.39 -11.83
C PHE A 120 4.23 6.12 -11.05
N THR A 121 4.05 5.04 -11.81
CA THR A 121 3.53 3.78 -11.29
C THR A 121 4.57 2.98 -10.53
N CYS A 122 4.17 1.81 -10.02
CA CYS A 122 5.07 0.82 -9.44
C CYS A 122 4.79 -0.60 -9.95
N PRO A 123 5.73 -1.54 -9.72
CA PRO A 123 5.59 -2.91 -10.20
C PRO A 123 4.27 -3.59 -9.84
N GLN A 124 3.76 -3.40 -8.62
CA GLN A 124 2.45 -3.91 -8.23
C GLN A 124 1.57 -2.80 -7.67
N VAL A 125 0.41 -2.63 -8.27
CA VAL A 125 -0.65 -1.77 -7.75
C VAL A 125 -1.79 -2.66 -7.28
N GLN A 126 -2.22 -2.47 -6.04
CA GLN A 126 -3.31 -3.24 -5.44
C GLN A 126 -4.43 -2.32 -4.99
N ARG A 127 -5.67 -2.72 -5.28
CA ARG A 127 -6.83 -2.04 -4.72
C ARG A 127 -7.11 -2.54 -3.31
N VAL A 128 -6.76 -1.73 -2.32
CA VAL A 128 -6.83 -2.12 -0.91
C VAL A 128 -8.16 -1.69 -0.30
N GLY A 129 -8.83 -2.61 0.40
CA GLY A 129 -10.14 -2.38 1.04
C GLY A 129 -11.35 -2.87 0.25
N GLY A 130 -11.16 -3.48 -0.93
CA GLY A 130 -12.24 -4.04 -1.76
C GLY A 130 -12.69 -3.12 -2.91
N HIS A 131 -14.00 -3.00 -3.11
CA HIS A 131 -14.61 -2.20 -4.19
C HIS A 131 -15.50 -1.07 -3.64
N GLY A 132 -15.85 -0.11 -4.49
CA GLY A 132 -16.60 1.10 -4.10
C GLY A 132 -15.69 2.31 -3.96
N ASP A 133 -16.11 3.35 -3.24
CA ASP A 133 -15.40 4.63 -3.16
C ASP A 133 -14.31 4.68 -2.07
N GLY A 134 -14.56 4.04 -0.92
CA GLY A 134 -13.60 3.98 0.19
C GLY A 134 -12.25 3.32 -0.17
N PRO A 135 -12.23 2.16 -0.85
CA PRO A 135 -11.00 1.46 -1.24
C PRO A 135 -10.16 2.24 -2.26
N LYS A 136 -8.86 2.35 -2.00
CA LYS A 136 -7.90 3.09 -2.84
C LYS A 136 -6.87 2.17 -3.50
N TRP A 137 -6.42 2.58 -4.68
CA TRP A 137 -5.26 1.98 -5.33
C TRP A 137 -4.01 2.35 -4.53
N THR A 138 -3.24 1.33 -4.14
CA THR A 138 -2.04 1.49 -3.32
C THR A 138 -0.88 0.87 -4.05
N CYS A 139 0.23 1.60 -4.06
CA CYS A 139 1.45 1.19 -4.70
C CYS A 139 2.26 0.26 -3.78
N ASP A 140 2.56 -0.95 -4.27
CA ASP A 140 3.36 -2.00 -3.64
C ASP A 140 3.14 -2.15 -2.11
N PRO A 141 1.88 -2.28 -1.63
CA PRO A 141 1.62 -2.25 -0.19
C PRO A 141 2.33 -3.37 0.56
N ASN A 142 2.57 -4.53 -0.08
CA ASN A 142 3.29 -5.65 0.55
C ASN A 142 4.75 -5.33 0.90
N ARG A 143 5.38 -4.32 0.28
CA ARG A 143 6.74 -3.88 0.64
C ARG A 143 6.81 -3.37 2.07
N LEU A 144 5.71 -2.83 2.58
CA LEU A 144 5.62 -2.30 3.95
C LEU A 144 5.85 -3.37 5.02
N LEU A 145 5.72 -4.66 4.69
CA LEU A 145 6.08 -5.77 5.59
C LEU A 145 7.57 -5.78 5.96
N LYS A 146 8.44 -5.15 5.16
CA LYS A 146 9.87 -5.03 5.44
C LYS A 146 10.23 -3.76 6.22
N GLU A 147 9.30 -2.82 6.33
CA GLU A 147 9.53 -1.51 6.93
C GLU A 147 9.19 -1.53 8.42
N GLU A 148 10.17 -1.26 9.27
CA GLU A 148 9.98 -1.14 10.71
C GLU A 148 10.80 0.04 11.27
N PRO A 149 10.16 1.07 11.88
CA PRO A 149 8.72 1.23 12.10
C PRO A 149 7.97 1.74 10.84
N CYS A 150 6.89 1.05 10.46
CA CYS A 150 6.01 1.48 9.38
C CYS A 150 5.06 2.61 9.83
N LEU A 151 4.97 3.69 9.04
CA LEU A 151 4.15 4.87 9.31
C LEU A 151 3.31 5.23 8.09
N ILE A 152 2.00 5.35 8.28
CA ILE A 152 1.01 5.61 7.22
C ILE A 152 0.13 6.79 7.62
N TYR A 153 -0.06 7.74 6.70
CA TYR A 153 -0.99 8.85 6.87
C TYR A 153 -2.18 8.70 5.92
N SER A 154 -3.38 8.86 6.46
CA SER A 154 -4.64 8.91 5.72
C SER A 154 -5.37 10.21 6.01
N VAL A 155 -5.55 11.05 5.00
CA VAL A 155 -6.22 12.34 5.15
C VAL A 155 -7.54 12.30 4.39
N GLY A 156 -8.62 12.73 5.06
CA GLY A 156 -9.97 12.77 4.50
C GLY A 156 -10.62 11.38 4.46
N SER A 157 -10.92 10.84 5.63
CA SER A 157 -11.56 9.52 5.72
C SER A 157 -13.06 9.58 5.43
N ALA A 158 -13.73 10.68 5.80
CA ALA A 158 -15.18 10.80 5.87
C ALA A 158 -15.86 9.61 6.58
N GLY A 159 -15.16 8.99 7.55
CA GLY A 159 -15.60 7.78 8.25
C GLY A 159 -15.55 6.48 7.43
N LYS A 160 -15.00 6.52 6.21
CA LYS A 160 -14.84 5.36 5.31
C LYS A 160 -13.47 4.71 5.50
N TYR A 161 -13.36 3.85 6.52
CA TYR A 161 -12.11 3.19 6.91
C TYR A 161 -11.72 1.96 6.06
N GLN A 162 -12.38 1.70 4.92
CA GLN A 162 -12.17 0.46 4.17
C GLN A 162 -10.71 0.30 3.70
N TRP A 163 -10.04 1.39 3.33
CA TRP A 163 -8.66 1.35 2.88
C TRP A 163 -7.69 1.06 4.04
N GLU A 164 -7.88 1.74 5.16
CA GLU A 164 -7.10 1.60 6.39
C GLU A 164 -7.24 0.19 6.95
N ASP A 165 -8.49 -0.29 7.13
CA ASP A 165 -8.75 -1.66 7.57
C ASP A 165 -8.21 -2.68 6.55
N GLY A 166 -8.27 -2.37 5.26
CA GLY A 166 -7.67 -3.19 4.21
C GLY A 166 -6.16 -3.34 4.34
N LEU A 167 -5.45 -2.28 4.74
CA LEU A 167 -4.01 -2.33 5.02
C LEU A 167 -3.73 -3.18 6.27
N ILE A 168 -4.53 -3.03 7.33
CA ILE A 168 -4.41 -3.86 8.55
C ILE A 168 -4.54 -5.35 8.22
N HIS A 169 -5.52 -5.71 7.37
CA HIS A 169 -5.70 -7.08 6.93
C HIS A 169 -4.55 -7.61 6.08
N LEU A 170 -3.98 -6.76 5.23
CA LEU A 170 -2.89 -7.13 4.33
C LEU A 170 -1.55 -7.26 5.06
N LEU A 171 -1.27 -6.35 5.99
CA LEU A 171 0.04 -6.20 6.65
C LEU A 171 0.13 -6.93 7.99
N GLY A 172 -1.00 -7.43 8.51
CA GLY A 172 -1.01 -8.30 9.69
C GLY A 172 -1.21 -7.54 11.00
N GLY A 173 -2.40 -6.97 11.21
CA GLY A 173 -2.76 -6.37 12.49
C GLY A 173 -2.07 -5.03 12.73
N THR A 174 -1.35 -4.90 13.84
CA THR A 174 -0.76 -3.63 14.31
C THR A 174 0.60 -3.28 13.68
N HIS A 175 0.99 -3.94 12.57
CA HIS A 175 2.31 -3.80 11.94
C HIS A 175 2.68 -2.34 11.62
N CYS A 176 1.74 -1.60 11.04
CA CYS A 176 1.92 -0.18 10.73
C CYS A 176 1.19 0.71 11.73
N GLU A 177 1.81 1.84 12.05
CA GLU A 177 1.17 2.95 12.74
C GLU A 177 0.43 3.80 11.71
N ILE A 178 -0.90 3.82 11.79
CA ILE A 178 -1.76 4.53 10.82
C ILE A 178 -2.37 5.75 11.50
N HIS A 179 -2.13 6.93 10.95
CA HIS A 179 -2.74 8.18 11.40
C HIS A 179 -3.83 8.61 10.42
N VAL A 180 -5.06 8.74 10.94
CA VAL A 180 -6.22 9.18 10.16
C VAL A 180 -6.56 10.60 10.57
N PHE A 181 -6.60 11.52 9.61
CA PHE A 181 -6.86 12.94 9.80
C PHE A 181 -8.16 13.33 9.13
N ASP A 182 -9.11 13.83 9.91
CA ASP A 182 -10.39 14.27 9.39
C ASP A 182 -11.05 15.28 10.37
N PRO A 183 -11.57 16.42 9.89
CA PRO A 183 -12.21 17.41 10.78
C PRO A 183 -13.52 16.92 11.43
N GLY A 184 -14.15 15.89 10.88
CA GLY A 184 -15.37 15.28 11.41
C GLY A 184 -15.12 14.47 12.70
N ALA A 185 -16.18 13.87 13.24
CA ALA A 185 -16.12 13.03 14.44
C ALA A 185 -16.28 11.55 14.08
N PHE A 186 -15.23 10.94 13.51
CA PHE A 186 -15.25 9.55 13.02
C PHE A 186 -14.33 8.60 13.80
N ALA A 187 -13.91 8.98 15.01
CA ALA A 187 -13.09 8.11 15.85
C ALA A 187 -13.84 6.82 16.18
N ARG A 188 -13.13 5.68 16.11
CA ARG A 188 -13.67 4.36 16.46
C ARG A 188 -13.04 3.86 17.75
N SER A 189 -13.84 3.17 18.57
CA SER A 189 -13.34 2.53 19.79
C SER A 189 -12.39 1.38 19.46
N ARG A 190 -11.33 1.20 20.25
CA ARG A 190 -10.34 0.12 20.15
C ARG A 190 -9.42 0.12 18.93
N ASP A 191 -9.51 1.13 18.06
CA ASP A 191 -8.67 1.19 16.86
C ASP A 191 -7.18 1.35 17.20
N VAL A 192 -6.85 2.03 18.29
CA VAL A 192 -5.47 2.17 18.76
C VAL A 192 -4.93 0.83 19.25
N GLU A 193 -5.69 0.12 20.09
CA GLU A 193 -5.25 -1.11 20.74
C GLU A 193 -5.24 -2.32 19.78
N ASP A 194 -6.24 -2.42 18.91
CA ASP A 194 -6.42 -3.60 18.05
C ASP A 194 -5.74 -3.47 16.69
N LYS A 195 -5.56 -2.24 16.22
CA LYS A 195 -5.13 -1.97 14.84
C LYS A 195 -4.01 -0.94 14.72
N ASN A 196 -3.61 -0.29 15.82
CA ASN A 196 -2.65 0.81 15.77
C ASN A 196 -3.09 1.96 14.81
N ILE A 197 -4.40 2.21 14.78
CA ILE A 197 -5.02 3.32 14.04
C ILE A 197 -5.30 4.46 15.02
N HIS A 198 -4.73 5.63 14.75
CA HIS A 198 -4.83 6.84 15.56
C HIS A 198 -5.64 7.89 14.80
N TYR A 199 -6.82 8.25 15.32
CA TYR A 199 -7.66 9.27 14.73
C TYR A 199 -7.35 10.67 15.28
N HIS A 200 -7.30 11.65 14.39
CA HIS A 200 -7.02 13.05 14.69
C HIS A 200 -8.12 13.93 14.11
N GLN A 201 -8.82 14.65 15.00
CA GLN A 201 -9.94 15.52 14.62
C GLN A 201 -9.45 16.88 14.11
N TRP A 202 -8.67 16.89 13.02
CA TRP A 202 -8.29 18.10 12.30
C TRP A 202 -8.07 17.83 10.81
N GLY A 203 -8.31 18.83 9.99
CA GLY A 203 -8.00 18.82 8.56
C GLY A 203 -6.64 19.44 8.25
N PHE A 204 -6.23 19.37 6.98
CA PHE A 204 -5.02 20.02 6.50
C PHE A 204 -5.28 21.35 5.81
N SER A 205 -4.35 22.29 6.01
CA SER A 205 -4.35 23.60 5.39
C SER A 205 -2.98 23.93 4.80
N SER A 206 -2.96 24.68 3.71
CA SER A 206 -1.72 25.16 3.09
C SER A 206 -0.89 26.01 4.06
N SER A 207 0.43 25.78 4.08
CA SER A 207 1.38 26.65 4.76
C SER A 207 1.59 28.00 4.05
N TYR A 208 1.21 28.09 2.78
CA TYR A 208 1.43 29.26 1.92
C TYR A 208 0.20 30.18 1.84
N VAL A 209 -0.99 29.58 1.76
CA VAL A 209 -2.24 30.32 1.53
C VAL A 209 -3.16 30.16 2.73
N LYS A 210 -3.19 31.17 3.59
CA LYS A 210 -4.10 31.21 4.76
C LYS A 210 -5.56 31.50 4.38
N SER A 211 -5.80 31.96 3.16
CA SER A 211 -7.11 32.37 2.65
C SER A 211 -7.82 31.31 1.81
N PHE A 212 -7.17 30.17 1.53
CA PHE A 212 -7.82 29.05 0.84
C PHE A 212 -8.56 28.24 1.89
N VAL A 213 -9.74 28.73 2.19
CA VAL A 213 -10.70 28.16 3.10
C VAL A 213 -11.94 28.02 2.23
N PRO A 214 -12.02 26.99 1.36
CA PRO A 214 -13.24 26.77 0.61
C PRO A 214 -14.38 26.59 1.60
N ASP A 215 -15.61 26.89 1.20
CA ASP A 215 -16.85 26.68 1.96
C ASP A 215 -17.15 25.19 2.29
N ILE A 216 -16.13 24.35 2.50
CA ILE A 216 -16.17 23.01 3.12
C ILE A 216 -16.86 23.06 4.51
N TYR A 217 -16.94 24.26 5.10
CA TYR A 217 -17.54 24.58 6.39
C TYR A 217 -19.06 24.39 6.49
N SER A 218 -19.74 23.94 5.43
CA SER A 218 -21.21 23.81 5.42
C SER A 218 -21.72 22.41 5.78
N MET A 219 -20.84 21.44 6.02
CA MET A 219 -21.21 20.05 6.35
C MET A 219 -20.90 19.73 7.82
N GLY A 220 -21.82 20.11 8.72
CA GLY A 220 -21.82 19.60 10.10
C GLY A 220 -22.35 20.61 11.12
N GLU A 221 -23.63 20.50 11.46
CA GLU A 221 -24.35 21.25 12.51
C GLU A 221 -23.85 21.02 13.96
N ALA A 222 -22.58 20.69 14.18
CA ALA A 222 -22.05 20.47 15.52
C ALA A 222 -20.72 21.19 15.72
N SER A 223 -20.79 22.28 16.48
CA SER A 223 -19.69 22.94 17.22
C SER A 223 -18.50 23.49 16.43
N GLY A 224 -18.52 24.80 16.16
CA GLY A 224 -17.32 25.60 15.91
C GLY A 224 -16.66 25.37 14.54
N LYS A 225 -15.68 26.21 14.22
CA LYS A 225 -14.87 26.04 13.02
C LYS A 225 -13.96 24.81 13.20
N PRO A 226 -13.87 23.88 12.23
CA PRO A 226 -12.97 22.74 12.30
C PRO A 226 -11.52 23.19 12.49
N VAL A 227 -10.77 22.42 13.27
CA VAL A 227 -9.34 22.65 13.48
C VAL A 227 -8.61 22.27 12.20
N MET A 228 -7.81 23.19 11.67
CA MET A 228 -6.99 22.99 10.48
C MET A 228 -5.52 23.16 10.85
N LYS A 229 -4.65 22.26 10.37
CA LYS A 229 -3.21 22.30 10.64
C LYS A 229 -2.42 22.18 9.35
N THR A 230 -1.23 22.74 9.32
CA THR A 230 -0.30 22.44 8.23
C THR A 230 0.24 21.02 8.37
N PHE A 231 0.76 20.47 7.27
CA PHE A 231 1.47 19.19 7.30
C PHE A 231 2.64 19.25 8.29
N GLN A 232 3.38 20.36 8.32
CA GLN A 232 4.53 20.59 9.21
C GLN A 232 4.12 20.67 10.68
N ASP A 233 2.99 21.31 10.98
CA ASP A 233 2.45 21.34 12.35
C ASP A 233 2.08 19.94 12.82
N THR A 234 1.42 19.16 11.94
CA THR A 234 1.05 17.77 12.22
C THR A 234 2.28 16.91 12.48
N LEU A 235 3.33 17.03 11.66
CA LEU A 235 4.59 16.32 11.90
C LEU A 235 5.22 16.69 13.24
N ARG A 236 5.21 17.97 13.63
CA ARG A 236 5.76 18.42 14.91
C ARG A 236 4.96 17.90 16.09
N GLU A 237 3.64 18.01 16.02
CA GLU A 237 2.75 17.63 17.11
C GLU A 237 2.76 16.13 17.40
N LEU A 238 2.90 15.32 16.35
CA LEU A 238 3.03 13.86 16.49
C LEU A 238 4.48 13.40 16.73
N GLY A 239 5.47 14.29 16.67
CA GLY A 239 6.89 13.92 16.80
C GLY A 239 7.47 13.18 15.59
N HIS A 240 6.87 13.35 14.41
CA HIS A 240 7.22 12.65 13.17
C HIS A 240 8.16 13.43 12.24
N VAL A 241 8.73 14.56 12.68
CA VAL A 241 9.61 15.43 11.87
C VAL A 241 10.80 14.69 11.24
N HIS A 242 11.30 13.64 11.90
CA HIS A 242 12.44 12.84 11.45
C HIS A 242 12.05 11.40 11.10
N ARG A 243 10.76 11.15 10.84
CA ARG A 243 10.25 9.83 10.44
C ARG A 243 9.88 9.84 8.96
N THR A 244 10.09 8.71 8.30
CA THR A 244 9.59 8.48 6.95
C THR A 244 8.12 8.11 7.01
N ILE A 245 7.27 8.86 6.32
CA ILE A 245 5.90 8.44 6.03
C ILE A 245 5.98 7.55 4.78
N HIS A 246 5.67 6.27 4.94
CA HIS A 246 5.83 5.27 3.89
C HIS A 246 4.67 5.30 2.90
N VAL A 247 3.48 5.63 3.37
CA VAL A 247 2.30 5.85 2.53
C VAL A 247 1.56 7.09 3.01
N LEU A 248 1.28 7.99 2.07
CA LEU A 248 0.44 9.16 2.28
C LEU A 248 -0.76 9.05 1.32
N LYS A 249 -1.95 8.87 1.88
CA LYS A 249 -3.21 9.09 1.18
C LYS A 249 -3.70 10.50 1.50
N LEU A 250 -3.95 11.28 0.45
CA LEU A 250 -4.54 12.63 0.52
C LEU A 250 -5.81 12.61 -0.34
N ASP A 251 -6.97 12.53 0.30
CA ASP A 251 -8.29 12.44 -0.34
C ASP A 251 -9.27 13.31 0.46
N CYS A 252 -9.06 14.63 0.39
CA CYS A 252 -9.70 15.59 1.27
C CYS A 252 -10.24 16.76 0.47
N GLU A 253 -11.56 16.86 0.37
CA GLU A 253 -12.23 17.91 -0.41
C GLU A 253 -11.61 19.31 -0.22
N GLY A 254 -10.81 19.76 -1.19
CA GLY A 254 -10.22 21.11 -1.25
C GLY A 254 -8.95 21.33 -0.41
N CYS A 255 -8.27 20.27 0.03
CA CYS A 255 -7.05 20.33 0.84
C CYS A 255 -5.80 19.72 0.16
N GLU A 256 -5.96 19.18 -1.06
CA GLU A 256 -4.88 18.71 -1.95
C GLU A 256 -3.98 19.84 -2.50
#